data_AF-A0A0M2LXL6-F1
#
_entry.id   AF-A0A0M2LXL6-F1
#
_cell.length_a   1.000
_cell.length_b   1.000
_cell.length_c   1.000
_cell.angle_alpha   90.00
_cell.angle_beta   90.00
_cell.angle_gamma   90.00
#
_symmetry.space_group_name_H-M   'P 1'
#
loop_
_entity.id
_entity.type
_entity.pdbx_description
1 polymer ?
#
loop_
_entity_poly.entity_id
_entity_poly.type
_entity_poly.pdbx_seq_one_letter_code
_entity_poly.pdbx_strand_id
1 'polypeptide(L)'
;MTDRLKVLLQYALPKQGLTTLAGRVAGMKGGAVTTRLIRLFAARYGVDMSEAANPDVAGYATFNDFFTRPLRAGLRPIAQADFVCPVDGAISQGDKPIPVAGAGEALTQSGDKEP
;
A
#
# COMPACT_ATOMS: atom_id res chain seq x y z
N MET A 1 16.90 -21.71 -1.18
CA MET A 1 18.06 -21.34 -2.05
C MET A 1 17.80 -20.06 -2.84
N THR A 2 16.60 -19.87 -3.39
CA THR A 2 16.19 -18.67 -4.13
C THR A 2 16.26 -17.38 -3.29
N ASP A 3 16.01 -17.44 -1.99
CA ASP A 3 15.98 -16.22 -1.16
C ASP A 3 17.36 -15.63 -0.92
N ARG A 4 18.40 -16.47 -0.83
CA ARG A 4 19.80 -15.99 -0.78
C ARG A 4 20.19 -15.30 -2.09
N LEU A 5 19.74 -15.80 -3.24
CA LEU A 5 19.96 -15.15 -4.53
C LEU A 5 19.20 -13.83 -4.65
N LYS A 6 17.92 -13.76 -4.21
CA LYS A 6 17.14 -12.51 -4.15
C LYS A 6 17.81 -11.47 -3.26
N VAL A 7 18.32 -11.88 -2.10
CA VAL A 7 19.04 -11.01 -1.16
C VAL A 7 20.35 -10.51 -1.78
N LEU A 8 21.12 -11.38 -2.45
CA LEU A 8 22.38 -11.01 -3.09
C LEU A 8 22.16 -10.05 -4.27
N LEU A 9 21.11 -10.27 -5.05
CA LEU A 9 20.66 -9.32 -6.08
C LEU A 9 20.22 -7.98 -5.46
N GLN A 10 19.51 -8.01 -4.33
CA GLN A 10 19.14 -6.79 -3.61
C GLN A 10 20.36 -6.01 -3.13
N TYR A 11 21.45 -6.69 -2.72
CA TYR A 11 22.72 -6.03 -2.36
C TYR A 11 23.47 -5.46 -3.58
N ALA A 12 23.41 -6.14 -4.73
CA ALA A 12 24.07 -5.70 -5.96
C ALA A 12 23.32 -4.55 -6.68
N LEU A 13 22.01 -4.46 -6.51
CA LEU A 13 21.20 -3.42 -7.14
C LEU A 13 21.48 -2.04 -6.52
N PRO A 14 21.74 -1.00 -7.34
CA PRO A 14 21.90 0.37 -6.85
C PRO A 14 20.53 0.94 -6.44
N LYS A 15 20.09 0.60 -5.22
CA LYS A 15 18.76 0.96 -4.66
C LYS A 15 18.45 2.45 -4.82
N GLN A 16 19.41 3.32 -4.52
CA GLN A 16 19.27 4.78 -4.63
C GLN A 16 18.97 5.22 -6.07
N GLY A 17 19.65 4.64 -7.06
CA GLY A 17 19.46 4.97 -8.48
C GLY A 17 18.09 4.53 -8.98
N LEU A 18 17.66 3.33 -8.57
CA LEU A 18 16.34 2.80 -8.89
C LEU A 18 15.23 3.64 -8.26
N THR A 19 15.35 4.02 -6.99
CA THR A 19 14.38 4.89 -6.32
C THR A 19 14.31 6.25 -7.00
N THR A 20 15.45 6.84 -7.38
CA THR A 20 15.48 8.14 -8.07
C THR A 20 14.84 8.07 -9.45
N LEU A 21 15.12 7.00 -10.21
CA LEU A 21 14.52 6.78 -11.52
C LEU A 21 13.00 6.54 -11.40
N ALA A 22 12.59 5.69 -10.45
CA ALA A 22 11.18 5.41 -10.18
C ALA A 22 10.44 6.70 -9.77
N GLY A 23 11.03 7.52 -8.90
CA GLY A 23 10.47 8.81 -8.52
C GLY A 23 10.31 9.78 -9.70
N ARG A 24 11.31 9.83 -10.60
CA ARG A 24 11.22 10.63 -11.84
C ARG A 24 10.09 10.14 -12.73
N VAL A 25 10.00 8.85 -12.99
CA VAL A 25 8.92 8.26 -13.82
C VAL A 25 7.56 8.45 -13.15
N ALA A 26 7.48 8.31 -11.83
CA ALA A 26 6.24 8.46 -11.08
C ALA A 26 5.71 9.90 -11.07
N GLY A 27 6.61 10.90 -11.12
CA GLY A 27 6.27 12.32 -11.20
C GLY A 27 6.12 12.86 -12.64
N MET A 28 6.45 12.07 -13.65
CA MET A 28 6.26 12.48 -15.05
C MET A 28 4.77 12.45 -15.43
N LYS A 29 4.31 13.53 -16.06
CA LYS A 29 2.95 13.65 -16.60
C LYS A 29 2.86 12.94 -17.95
N GLY A 30 2.78 11.61 -17.91
CA GLY A 30 2.80 10.74 -19.08
C GLY A 30 1.44 10.45 -19.72
N GLY A 31 0.36 11.09 -19.26
CA GLY A 31 -1.00 10.95 -19.81
C GLY A 31 -1.48 9.49 -19.92
N ALA A 32 -1.56 8.97 -21.15
CA ALA A 32 -1.98 7.59 -21.39
C ALA A 32 -1.03 6.54 -20.79
N VAL A 33 0.27 6.85 -20.70
CA VAL A 33 1.27 5.92 -20.14
C VAL A 33 1.13 5.81 -18.62
N THR A 34 0.97 6.94 -17.92
CA THR A 34 0.74 6.95 -16.46
C THR A 34 -0.59 6.28 -16.13
N THR A 35 -1.65 6.57 -16.90
CA THR A 35 -2.96 5.92 -16.74
C THR A 35 -2.85 4.40 -16.88
N ARG A 36 -2.09 3.91 -17.87
CA ARG A 36 -1.86 2.45 -18.04
C ARG A 36 -1.07 1.86 -16.88
N LEU A 37 -0.03 2.54 -16.39
CA LEU A 37 0.76 2.08 -15.26
C LEU A 37 -0.09 2.00 -13.99
N ILE A 38 -0.93 3.00 -13.74
CA ILE A 38 -1.85 3.02 -12.60
C ILE A 38 -2.86 1.87 -12.70
N ARG A 39 -3.47 1.65 -13.87
CA ARG A 39 -4.41 0.52 -14.06
C ARG A 39 -3.74 -0.83 -13.81
N LEU A 40 -2.53 -1.02 -14.32
CA LEU A 40 -1.76 -2.24 -14.08
C LEU A 40 -1.47 -2.41 -12.58
N PHE A 41 -1.07 -1.34 -11.91
CA PHE A 41 -0.81 -1.35 -10.47
C PHE A 41 -2.07 -1.70 -9.68
N ALA A 42 -3.20 -1.05 -9.98
CA ALA A 42 -4.47 -1.30 -9.31
C ALA A 42 -4.91 -2.76 -9.47
N ALA A 43 -4.81 -3.32 -10.69
CA ALA A 43 -5.12 -4.72 -10.94
C ALA A 43 -4.15 -5.69 -10.24
N ARG A 44 -2.86 -5.36 -10.20
CA ARG A 44 -1.82 -6.22 -9.63
C ARG A 44 -1.83 -6.28 -8.10
N TYR A 45 -2.20 -5.17 -7.45
CA TYR A 45 -2.22 -5.03 -6.00
C TYR A 45 -3.63 -5.06 -5.40
N GLY A 46 -4.67 -5.24 -6.23
CA GLY A 46 -6.05 -5.29 -5.76
C GLY A 46 -6.52 -3.97 -5.15
N VAL A 47 -6.09 -2.83 -5.70
CA VAL A 47 -6.44 -1.51 -5.17
C VAL A 47 -7.92 -1.24 -5.41
N ASP A 48 -8.69 -1.04 -4.34
CA ASP A 48 -10.09 -0.63 -4.44
C ASP A 48 -10.20 0.85 -4.81
N MET A 49 -10.71 1.12 -6.02
CA MET A 49 -10.95 2.46 -6.52
C MET A 49 -12.29 3.04 -6.07
N SER A 50 -13.20 2.22 -5.54
CA SER A 50 -14.48 2.68 -4.99
C SER A 50 -14.29 3.49 -3.70
N GLU A 51 -13.19 3.24 -2.99
CA GLU A 51 -12.80 3.97 -1.79
C GLU A 51 -12.11 5.31 -2.08
N ALA A 52 -11.59 5.50 -3.29
CA ALA A 52 -10.93 6.74 -3.68
C ALA A 52 -11.96 7.88 -3.85
N ALA A 53 -11.60 9.10 -3.46
CA ALA A 53 -12.45 10.28 -3.69
C ALA A 53 -12.71 10.52 -5.18
N ASN A 54 -11.70 10.23 -6.03
CA ASN A 54 -11.87 10.16 -7.48
C ASN A 54 -11.66 8.70 -7.95
N PRO A 55 -12.73 7.97 -8.32
CA PRO A 55 -12.61 6.60 -8.80
C PRO A 55 -12.04 6.52 -10.24
N ASP A 56 -12.06 7.62 -11.01
CA ASP A 56 -11.51 7.62 -12.36
C ASP A 56 -9.98 7.68 -12.35
N VAL A 57 -9.36 6.57 -12.75
CA VAL A 57 -7.90 6.44 -12.90
C VAL A 57 -7.33 7.44 -13.92
N ALA A 58 -8.09 7.82 -14.94
CA ALA A 58 -7.62 8.80 -15.93
C ALA A 58 -7.55 10.24 -15.39
N GLY A 59 -8.17 10.51 -14.23
CA GLY A 59 -8.12 11.81 -13.57
C GLY A 59 -6.80 12.12 -12.86
N TYR A 60 -5.88 11.15 -12.74
CA TYR A 60 -4.59 11.34 -12.08
C TYR A 60 -3.50 11.68 -13.11
N ALA A 61 -2.91 12.87 -12.97
CA ALA A 61 -1.90 13.36 -13.91
C ALA A 61 -0.57 12.59 -13.82
N THR A 62 -0.21 12.13 -12.63
CA THR A 62 1.01 11.37 -12.34
C THR A 62 0.70 10.12 -11.51
N PHE A 63 1.64 9.17 -11.46
CA PHE A 63 1.50 8.00 -10.58
C PHE A 63 1.55 8.40 -9.10
N ASN A 64 2.34 9.43 -8.76
CA ASN A 64 2.36 9.97 -7.40
C ASN A 64 1.01 10.52 -6.97
N ASP A 65 0.30 11.25 -7.85
CA ASP A 65 -1.05 11.76 -7.54
C ASP A 65 -2.04 10.63 -7.25
N PHE A 66 -1.89 9.49 -7.93
CA PHE A 66 -2.67 8.28 -7.65
C PHE A 66 -2.26 7.61 -6.33
N PHE A 67 -0.96 7.62 -6.01
CA PHE A 67 -0.45 6.99 -4.78
C PHE A 67 -0.86 7.76 -3.52
N THR A 68 -0.91 9.10 -3.60
CA THR A 68 -1.37 9.99 -2.51
C THR A 68 -2.85 10.33 -2.61
N ARG A 69 -3.64 9.56 -3.38
CA ARG A 69 -5.06 9.86 -3.61
C ARG A 69 -5.84 9.93 -2.29
N PRO A 70 -6.71 10.93 -2.12
CA PRO A 70 -7.59 10.98 -0.96
C PRO A 70 -8.65 9.88 -1.04
N LEU A 71 -9.02 9.33 0.11
CA LEU A 71 -10.17 8.44 0.25
C LEU A 71 -11.47 9.26 0.35
N ARG A 72 -12.62 8.65 0.07
CA ARG A 72 -13.93 9.30 0.25
C ARG A 72 -14.15 9.64 1.73
N ALA A 73 -14.75 10.80 1.96
CA ALA A 73 -15.13 11.23 3.29
C ALA A 73 -16.07 10.18 3.94
N GLY A 74 -15.83 9.88 5.21
CA GLY A 74 -16.66 8.96 6.00
C GLY A 74 -16.34 7.47 5.87
N LEU A 75 -15.41 7.05 5.00
CA LEU A 75 -15.03 5.63 4.89
C LEU A 75 -14.20 5.10 6.06
N ARG A 76 -13.53 5.99 6.80
CA ARG A 76 -12.73 5.66 7.97
C ARG A 76 -13.26 6.42 9.19
N PRO A 77 -14.41 6.01 9.76
CA PRO A 77 -14.90 6.60 10.99
C PRO A 77 -13.88 6.37 12.11
N ILE A 78 -13.48 7.45 12.79
CA ILE A 78 -12.55 7.36 13.91
C ILE A 78 -13.31 6.89 15.14
N ALA A 79 -12.89 5.75 15.70
CA ALA A 79 -13.49 5.20 16.90
C ALA A 79 -13.18 6.07 18.13
N GLN A 80 -14.12 6.14 19.07
CA GLN A 80 -13.87 6.75 20.38
C GLN A 80 -13.15 5.73 21.27
N ALA A 81 -11.82 5.71 21.18
CA ALA A 81 -10.94 4.81 21.92
C ALA A 81 -9.63 5.52 22.30
N ASP A 82 -8.92 5.00 23.29
CA ASP A 82 -7.62 5.54 23.72
C ASP A 82 -6.56 5.47 22.61
N PHE A 83 -6.67 4.45 21.75
CA PHE A 83 -5.80 4.25 20.59
C PHE A 83 -6.62 3.87 19.37
N VAL A 84 -6.25 4.43 18.21
CA VAL A 84 -6.82 4.10 16.90
C VAL A 84 -5.69 3.75 15.94
N CYS A 85 -5.99 2.92 14.94
CA CYS A 85 -4.99 2.54 13.93
C CYS A 85 -4.60 3.78 13.10
N PRO A 86 -3.31 4.13 12.98
CA PRO A 86 -2.90 5.33 12.27
C PRO A 86 -2.93 5.16 10.75
N VAL A 87 -2.91 3.92 10.26
CA VAL A 87 -2.76 3.59 8.83
C VAL A 87 -3.60 2.37 8.47
N ASP A 88 -4.03 2.31 7.22
CA ASP A 88 -4.59 1.09 6.64
C ASP A 88 -3.44 0.11 6.32
N GLY A 89 -3.44 -1.07 6.93
CA GLY A 89 -2.37 -2.05 6.74
C GLY A 89 -2.55 -3.31 7.58
N ALA A 90 -1.52 -4.15 7.56
CA ALA A 90 -1.45 -5.37 8.37
C ALA A 90 -0.38 -5.24 9.46
N ILE A 91 -0.62 -5.83 10.63
CA ILE A 91 0.36 -5.90 11.71
C ILE A 91 1.41 -6.94 11.33
N SER A 92 2.65 -6.49 11.05
CA SER A 92 3.74 -7.39 10.67
C SER A 92 4.37 -8.09 11.87
N GLN A 93 4.58 -7.35 12.95
CA GLN A 93 5.00 -7.85 14.26
C GLN A 93 4.41 -6.92 15.31
N GLY A 94 3.82 -7.49 16.35
CA GLY A 94 3.32 -6.74 17.50
C GLY A 94 3.68 -7.50 18.76
N ASP A 95 3.98 -6.76 19.82
CA ASP A 95 3.87 -7.33 21.16
C ASP A 95 2.40 -7.68 21.45
N LYS A 96 2.21 -8.54 22.45
CA LYS A 96 0.93 -9.16 22.88
C LYS A 96 -0.32 -8.32 22.55
N PRO A 97 -1.38 -8.92 21.96
CA PRO A 97 -2.58 -8.18 21.59
C PRO A 97 -3.14 -7.40 22.78
N ILE A 98 -3.28 -6.09 22.60
CA ILE A 98 -3.95 -5.21 23.55
C ILE A 98 -5.43 -5.61 23.56
N PRO A 99 -6.04 -5.90 24.72
CA PRO A 99 -7.45 -6.29 24.76
C PRO A 99 -8.31 -5.10 24.31
N VAL A 100 -8.84 -5.21 23.09
CA VAL A 100 -9.82 -4.27 22.54
C VAL A 100 -11.20 -4.68 23.03
N ALA A 101 -11.77 -3.91 23.95
CA ALA A 101 -13.15 -4.09 24.39
C ALA A 101 -14.10 -3.90 23.19
N GLY A 102 -14.77 -4.98 22.77
CA GLY A 102 -15.79 -4.95 21.71
C GLY A 102 -15.35 -5.46 20.32
N ALA A 103 -14.12 -5.92 20.14
CA ALA A 103 -13.72 -6.62 18.91
C ALA A 103 -13.92 -8.13 19.08
N GLY A 104 -14.96 -8.69 18.46
CA GLY A 104 -15.11 -10.14 18.36
C GLY A 104 -13.89 -10.76 17.67
N GLU A 105 -13.22 -11.68 18.37
CA GLU A 105 -12.32 -12.80 17.98
C GLU A 105 -11.56 -12.85 16.63
N ALA A 106 -11.50 -11.80 15.81
CA ALA A 106 -11.04 -11.92 14.44
C ALA A 106 -9.53 -11.69 14.20
N LEU A 107 -8.72 -11.44 15.24
CA LEU A 107 -7.30 -11.11 15.06
C LEU A 107 -6.31 -12.19 15.52
N THR A 108 -6.79 -13.38 15.88
CA THR A 108 -5.93 -14.53 16.19
C THR A 108 -6.12 -15.63 15.16
N GLN A 109 -5.50 -15.49 13.98
CA GLN A 109 -4.90 -16.60 13.22
C GLN A 109 -4.35 -16.12 11.87
N SER A 110 -3.08 -15.76 11.84
CA SER A 110 -2.22 -16.07 10.69
C SER A 110 -0.74 -16.07 11.14
N GLY A 111 -0.48 -16.77 12.25
CA GLY A 111 0.81 -17.41 12.43
C GLY A 111 0.81 -18.69 11.62
N ASP A 112 1.95 -18.99 11.01
CA ASP A 112 2.29 -20.20 10.23
C ASP A 112 2.01 -20.17 8.72
N LYS A 113 3.03 -19.74 7.96
CA LYS A 113 3.90 -20.68 7.22
C LYS A 113 5.12 -19.98 6.61
N GLU A 114 6.27 -20.30 7.21
CA GLU A 114 7.64 -20.57 6.71
C GLU A 114 7.94 -20.56 5.18
N PRO A 115 9.23 -20.54 4.73
CA PRO A 115 10.48 -20.83 5.48
C PRO A 115 11.58 -19.75 5.43
#